data_AF-A0A968BVF8-F1
#
_entry.id   AF-A0A968BVF8-F1
#
_cell.length_a   1.000
_cell.length_b   1.000
_cell.length_c   1.000
_cell.angle_alpha   90.00
_cell.angle_beta   90.00
_cell.angle_gamma   90.00
#
_symmetry.space_group_name_H-M   'P 1'
#
loop_
_entity.id
_entity.type
_entity.pdbx_description
1 polymer ?
#
loop_
_entity_poly.entity_id
_entity_poly.type
_entity_poly.pdbx_seq_one_letter_code
_entity_poly.pdbx_strand_id
1 'polypeptide(L)' 'LKLRLADFTTFTRQATLARPTDAAEVILAEASRLLARELQAGRRFRLLGVGVSNFRQVEAERQRSL' A
#
# COMPACT_ATOMS: atom_id res chain seq x y z
N LEU A 1 1.88 -1.87 -2.43
CA LEU A 1 1.40 -2.47 -3.71
C LEU A 1 1.85 -3.93 -3.80
N LYS A 2 0.92 -4.88 -3.74
CA LYS A 2 1.13 -6.31 -4.01
C LYS A 2 0.76 -6.60 -5.47
N LEU A 3 1.63 -7.33 -6.14
CA LEU A 3 1.53 -7.65 -7.57
C LEU A 3 1.65 -9.16 -7.73
N ARG A 4 0.81 -9.73 -8.60
CA ARG A 4 0.98 -11.12 -9.05
C ARG A 4 0.93 -11.17 -10.56
N LEU A 5 1.92 -11.81 -11.16
CA LEU A 5 2.02 -12.01 -12.60
C LEU A 5 1.18 -13.21 -13.05
N ALA A 6 1.01 -13.35 -14.36
CA ALA A 6 0.27 -14.46 -14.97
C ALA A 6 0.85 -15.84 -14.60
N ASP A 7 2.18 -15.94 -14.46
CA ASP A 7 2.92 -17.13 -14.01
C ASP A 7 2.82 -17.40 -12.49
N PHE A 8 1.96 -16.65 -11.77
CA PHE A 8 1.78 -16.69 -10.32
C PHE A 8 2.95 -16.14 -9.48
N THR A 9 4.02 -15.65 -10.10
CA THR A 9 5.07 -14.93 -9.38
C THR A 9 4.48 -13.74 -8.64
N THR A 10 4.71 -13.68 -7.33
CA THR A 10 4.18 -12.64 -6.45
C THR A 10 5.31 -11.78 -5.89
N PHE A 11 5.16 -10.47 -5.95
CA PHE A 11 6.10 -9.52 -5.36
C PHE A 11 5.39 -8.27 -4.85
N THR A 12 6.09 -7.48 -4.05
CA THR A 12 5.55 -6.25 -3.46
C THR A 12 6.45 -5.05 -3.73
N ARG A 13 5.83 -3.87 -3.72
CA ARG A 13 6.48 -2.55 -3.69
C ARG A 13 5.87 -1.72 -2.57
N GLN A 14 6.70 -0.98 -1.86
CA GLN A 14 6.31 -0.16 -0.72
C GLN A 14 7.00 1.20 -0.78
N ALA A 15 6.34 2.20 -0.22
CA ALA A 15 6.88 3.54 0.00
C ALA A 15 6.29 4.09 1.29
N THR A 16 7.08 4.85 2.03
CA THR A 16 6.64 5.57 3.23
C THR A 16 6.37 7.01 2.86
N LEU A 17 5.18 7.51 3.19
CA LEU A 17 4.82 8.91 3.00
C LEU A 17 5.34 9.75 4.17
N ALA A 18 5.72 11.00 3.88
CA ALA A 18 6.22 11.93 4.90
C ALA A 18 5.14 12.33 5.93
N ARG A 19 3.87 12.27 5.55
CA ARG A 19 2.72 12.55 6.42
C ARG A 19 1.78 11.36 6.41
N PRO A 20 1.24 10.93 7.57
CA PRO A 20 0.21 9.91 7.61
C PRO A 20 -1.03 10.41 6.87
N THR A 21 -1.74 9.49 6.22
CA THR A 21 -2.92 9.81 5.42
C THR A 21 -3.92 8.67 5.43
N ASP A 22 -5.20 9.02 5.41
CA ASP A 22 -6.35 8.16 5.12
C ASP A 22 -7.03 8.57 3.80
N ALA A 23 -6.53 9.59 3.11
CA ALA A 23 -7.10 10.11 1.88
C ALA A 23 -6.88 9.12 0.73
N ALA A 24 -7.98 8.68 0.12
CA ALA A 24 -7.97 7.70 -0.94
C ALA A 24 -7.18 8.17 -2.18
N GLU A 25 -7.26 9.46 -2.54
CA GLU A 25 -6.54 9.97 -3.71
C GLU A 25 -5.02 9.90 -3.53
N VAL A 26 -4.53 10.18 -2.32
CA VAL A 26 -3.10 10.11 -1.99
C VAL A 26 -2.60 8.67 -2.07
N ILE A 27 -3.38 7.73 -1.52
CA ILE A 27 -3.06 6.29 -1.57
C ILE A 27 -3.05 5.78 -3.01
N LEU A 28 -4.05 6.17 -3.82
CA LEU A 28 -4.16 5.77 -5.22
C LEU A 28 -3.00 6.33 -6.05
N ALA A 29 -2.65 7.61 -5.87
CA ALA A 29 -1.54 8.24 -6.57
C ALA A 29 -0.21 7.53 -6.29
N GLU A 30 0.06 7.23 -5.01
CA GLU A 30 1.29 6.56 -4.62
C GLU A 30 1.34 5.10 -5.11
N ALA A 31 0.23 4.36 -5.03
CA ALA A 31 0.13 3.02 -5.59
C ALA A 31 0.34 3.02 -7.11
N SER A 32 -0.20 4.01 -7.83
CA SER A 32 -0.03 4.16 -9.28
C SER A 32 1.42 4.45 -9.65
N ARG A 33 2.10 5.31 -8.87
CA ARG A 33 3.53 5.60 -9.03
C ARG A 33 4.40 4.36 -8.85
N LEU A 34 4.09 3.53 -7.87
CA LEU A 34 4.76 2.24 -7.66
C LEU A 34 4.48 1.25 -8.78
N LEU A 35 3.24 1.19 -9.28
CA LEU A 35 2.85 0.32 -10.39
C LEU A 35 3.56 0.71 -11.69
N ALA A 36 3.65 2.00 -12.00
CA ALA A 36 4.25 2.51 -13.23
C ALA A 36 5.69 2.01 -13.44
N ARG A 37 6.46 1.82 -12.36
CA ARG A 37 7.83 1.28 -12.38
C ARG A 37 7.90 -0.19 -12.80
N GLU A 38 6.79 -0.91 -12.68
CA GLU A 38 6.70 -2.33 -12.95
C GLU A 38 6.01 -2.65 -14.27
N LEU A 39 5.44 -1.64 -14.95
CA LEU A 39 4.83 -1.81 -16.26
C LEU A 39 5.94 -2.04 -17.30
N GLN A 40 5.89 -3.21 -17.93
CA GLN A 40 6.81 -3.61 -19.00
C GLN A 40 6.01 -4.29 -20.11
N ALA A 41 6.46 -4.15 -21.35
CA ALA A 41 5.83 -4.82 -22.49
C ALA A 41 5.77 -6.34 -22.25
N GLY A 42 4.60 -6.93 -22.53
CA GLY A 42 4.36 -8.37 -22.33
C GLY A 42 4.14 -8.81 -20.87
N ARG A 43 4.37 -7.94 -19.89
CA ARG A 43 4.12 -8.28 -18.48
C ARG A 43 2.63 -8.22 -18.18
N ARG A 44 2.05 -9.38 -17.88
CA ARG A 44 0.63 -9.53 -17.55
C ARG A 44 0.44 -9.72 -16.05
N PHE A 45 -0.42 -8.90 -15.47
CA PHE A 45 -0.79 -8.97 -14.06
C PHE A 45 -2.14 -9.66 -13.93
N ARG A 46 -2.27 -10.51 -12.91
CA ARG A 46 -3.52 -11.19 -12.55
C ARG A 46 -4.07 -10.75 -11.19
N LEU A 47 -3.28 -10.01 -10.42
CA LEU A 47 -3.68 -9.43 -9.15
C LEU A 47 -2.89 -8.14 -8.94
N LEU A 48 -3.62 -7.10 -8.58
CA LEU A 48 -3.11 -5.85 -8.04
C LEU A 48 -3.80 -5.65 -6.68
N GLY A 49 -3.01 -5.39 -5.63
CA GLY A 49 -3.54 -5.14 -4.30
C GLY A 49 -2.85 -3.94 -3.65
N VAL A 50 -3.64 -3.04 -3.09
CA VAL A 50 -3.12 -1.92 -2.29
C VAL A 50 -3.36 -2.23 -0.82
N GLY A 51 -2.33 -2.06 -0.01
CA GLY A 51 -2.38 -2.23 1.44
C GLY A 51 -1.58 -1.11 2.07
N VAL A 52 -2.10 -0.60 3.18
CA VAL A 52 -1.51 0.48 3.99
C VAL A 52 -1.17 -0.05 5.38
N SER A 53 -0.16 0.53 6.01
CA SER A 53 0.37 0.12 7.31
C SER A 53 0.97 1.34 8.02
N ASN A 54 1.59 1.13 9.19
CA ASN A 54 2.19 2.19 10.01
C ASN A 54 1.17 3.25 10.48
N PHE A 55 -0.02 2.80 10.86
CA PHE A 55 -1.03 3.65 11.49
C PHE A 55 -0.57 4.11 12.86
N ARG A 56 -0.98 5.33 13.26
CA ARG A 56 -0.78 5.80 14.62
C ARG A 56 -1.52 4.87 15.59
N GLN A 57 -0.86 4.50 16.68
CA GLN A 57 -1.56 3.90 17.80
C GLN A 57 -2.45 4.98 18.42
N VAL A 58 -3.75 4.71 18.49
CA VAL A 58 -4.63 5.48 19.36
C VAL A 58 -4.40 4.90 20.75
N GLU A 59 -3.73 5.66 21.62
CA GLU A 59 -3.71 5.32 23.04
C GLU A 59 -5.16 5.39 23.52
N ALA A 60 -5.77 4.23 23.77
CA ALA A 60 -7.03 4.20 24.49
C ALA A 60 -6.73 4.77 25.87
N GLU A 61 -7.33 5.93 26.20
CA GLU A 61 -7.31 6.50 27.53
C GLU A 61 -7.82 5.43 28.49
N ARG A 62 -6.90 4.67 29.10
CA ARG A 62 -7.21 3.85 30.25
C ARG A 62 -7.51 4.84 31.35
N GLN A 63 -8.79 5.16 31.50
CA GLN A 63 -9.34 5.81 32.67
C GLN A 63 -9.03 4.89 33.85
N ARG A 64 -7.84 5.08 34.44
CA ARG A 64 -7.51 4.53 35.74
C ARG A 64 -8.32 5.36 36.72
N SER A 65 -9.55 4.92 36.94
CA SER A 65 -10.35 5.32 38.08
C SER A 65 -9.53 5.02 39.34
N LEU A 66 -9.28 6.05 40.14
CA LEU A 66 -8.86 5.93 41.53
C LEU A 66 -10.03 5.44 42.39
#